data_AF-A0A7C4VW51-F1
#
_entry.id   AF-A0A7C4VW51-F1
#
_cell.length_a   1.000
_cell.length_b   1.000
_cell.length_c   1.000
_cell.angle_alpha   90.00
_cell.angle_beta   90.00
_cell.angle_gamma   90.00
#
_symmetry.space_group_name_H-M   'P 1'
#
loop_
_entity.id
_entity.type
_entity.pdbx_description
1 polymer ?
#
loop_
_entity_poly.entity_id
_entity_poly.type
_entity_poly.pdbx_seq_one_letter_code
_entity_poly.pdbx_strand_id
1 'polypeptide(L)'
;LLRYALQDTGFTNYVAKIIFAGTPHIGSPFANLIVMNKKILKLRNDWDYLKMILISANLSGIFIEAPNYTYLQYGREHPSIPETVEFMNFASLITNTNETIVQNILKTEPFSSVAMIFLNSVSRVLFPEGEFTKNDGMVPLISATAFGKSKIFEGFDHSDFILSDIIVKNAIEFFYPIEKPEKVSWKN
;
A
#
# COMPACT_ATOMS: atom_id res chain seq x y z
N LEU A 1 11.27 5.72 2.78
CA LEU A 1 12.14 6.50 3.69
C LEU A 1 12.71 5.64 4.82
N LEU A 2 11.91 4.87 5.56
CA LEU A 2 12.40 4.00 6.66
C LEU A 2 13.56 3.07 6.24
N ARG A 3 13.49 2.45 5.07
CA ARG A 3 14.60 1.61 4.54
C ARG A 3 15.93 2.35 4.41
N TYR A 4 15.91 3.66 4.16
CA TYR A 4 17.13 4.48 4.13
C TYR A 4 17.63 4.78 5.55
N ALA A 5 16.72 5.04 6.50
CA ALA A 5 17.10 5.19 7.91
C ALA A 5 17.70 3.91 8.49
N LEU A 6 17.21 2.75 8.08
CA LEU A 6 17.76 1.44 8.48
C LEU A 6 19.18 1.15 7.96
N GLN A 7 19.73 2.00 7.10
CA GLN A 7 21.13 1.89 6.69
C GLN A 7 22.08 2.54 7.70
N ASP A 8 21.56 3.39 8.61
CA ASP A 8 22.34 3.96 9.70
C ASP A 8 22.38 2.96 10.86
N THR A 9 23.59 2.49 11.21
CA THR A 9 23.76 1.51 12.30
C THR A 9 23.35 2.06 13.65
N GLY A 10 23.50 3.37 13.87
CA GLY A 10 23.04 4.03 15.09
C GLY A 10 21.53 3.89 15.26
N PHE A 11 20.77 4.08 14.19
CA PHE A 11 19.31 3.88 14.17
C PHE A 11 18.91 2.41 14.23
N THR A 12 19.47 1.55 13.38
CA THR A 12 19.06 0.14 13.24
C THR A 12 19.26 -0.67 14.52
N ASN A 13 20.25 -0.33 15.34
CA ASN A 13 20.49 -0.99 16.62
C ASN A 13 19.32 -0.84 17.62
N TYR A 14 18.41 0.13 17.39
CA TYR A 14 17.21 0.33 18.21
C TYR A 14 15.94 -0.27 17.60
N VAL A 15 16.04 -0.94 16.45
CA VAL A 15 14.88 -1.46 15.71
C VAL A 15 14.97 -2.97 15.59
N ALA A 16 14.15 -3.69 16.35
CA ALA A 16 14.09 -5.16 16.29
C ALA A 16 13.02 -5.68 15.33
N LYS A 17 11.85 -5.02 15.30
CA LYS A 17 10.67 -5.45 14.53
C LYS A 17 10.04 -4.29 13.78
N ILE A 18 9.54 -4.54 12.57
CA ILE A 18 8.83 -3.54 11.75
C ILE A 18 7.58 -4.15 11.10
N ILE A 19 6.53 -3.35 11.02
CA ILE A 19 5.41 -3.62 10.11
C ILE A 19 5.41 -2.56 9.02
N PHE A 20 5.45 -3.01 7.77
CA PHE A 20 5.25 -2.16 6.61
C PHE A 20 3.79 -2.27 6.16
N ALA A 21 2.96 -1.32 6.57
CA ALA A 21 1.54 -1.27 6.21
C ALA A 21 1.36 -0.41 4.95
N GLY A 22 0.84 -1.02 3.86
CA GLY A 22 0.55 -0.32 2.61
C GLY A 22 1.79 0.30 1.97
N THR A 23 2.98 -0.17 2.32
CA THR A 23 4.23 0.46 1.90
C THR A 23 4.55 0.09 0.45
N PRO A 24 4.74 1.05 -0.47
CA PRO A 24 5.10 0.75 -1.86
C PRO A 24 6.59 0.42 -1.96
N HIS A 25 7.00 -0.81 -1.63
CA HIS A 25 8.42 -1.17 -1.53
C HIS A 25 9.20 -1.10 -2.84
N ILE A 26 8.53 -1.28 -3.98
CA ILE A 26 9.10 -1.09 -5.32
C ILE A 26 8.42 0.08 -6.05
N GLY A 27 7.75 0.96 -5.30
CA GLY A 27 7.03 2.13 -5.81
C GLY A 27 5.60 1.86 -6.28
N SER A 28 4.96 2.90 -6.80
CA SER A 28 3.62 2.89 -7.40
C SER A 28 3.68 3.55 -8.78
N PRO A 29 3.01 2.98 -9.80
CA PRO A 29 3.01 3.57 -11.14
C PRO A 29 2.33 4.95 -11.17
N PHE A 30 1.46 5.26 -10.19
CA PHE A 30 0.89 6.61 -10.05
C PHE A 30 1.95 7.66 -9.71
N ALA A 31 2.97 7.32 -8.91
CA ALA A 31 4.06 8.26 -8.63
C ALA A 31 4.85 8.59 -9.90
N ASN A 32 4.96 7.64 -10.85
CA ASN A 32 5.63 7.87 -12.13
C ASN A 32 4.88 8.93 -12.96
N LEU A 33 3.55 8.98 -12.90
CA LEU A 33 2.76 10.00 -13.60
C LEU A 33 2.97 11.40 -13.02
N ILE A 34 3.15 11.51 -11.69
CA ILE A 34 3.33 12.79 -10.99
C ILE A 34 4.70 13.40 -11.30
N VAL A 35 5.75 12.57 -11.31
CA VAL A 35 7.14 13.01 -11.48
C VAL A 35 7.60 13.07 -12.94
N MET A 36 6.87 12.46 -13.88
CA MET A 36 7.23 12.47 -15.29
C MET A 36 7.21 13.89 -15.86
N ASN A 37 8.13 14.16 -16.79
CA ASN A 37 8.14 15.43 -17.51
C ASN A 37 6.82 15.62 -18.27
N LYS A 38 6.08 16.68 -17.95
CA LYS A 38 4.78 17.01 -18.56
C LYS A 38 4.82 17.09 -20.09
N LYS A 39 5.97 17.45 -20.70
CA LYS A 39 6.13 17.46 -22.16
C LYS A 39 6.12 16.05 -22.75
N ILE A 40 6.72 15.08 -22.04
CA ILE A 40 6.76 13.67 -22.43
C ILE A 40 5.42 13.01 -22.14
N LEU A 41 4.81 13.32 -21.00
CA LEU A 41 3.50 12.79 -20.60
C LEU A 41 2.41 13.08 -21.63
N LYS A 42 2.46 14.28 -22.26
CA LYS A 42 1.57 14.70 -23.35
C LYS A 42 1.69 13.89 -24.65
N LEU A 43 2.77 13.14 -24.82
CA LEU A 43 3.01 12.32 -26.01
C LEU A 43 2.44 10.91 -25.88
N ARG A 44 1.92 10.53 -24.71
CA ARG A 44 1.26 9.23 -24.53
C ARG A 44 -0.06 9.19 -25.31
N ASN A 45 -0.39 8.02 -25.82
CA ASN A 45 -1.65 7.73 -26.51
C ASN A 45 -2.89 7.88 -25.61
N ASP A 46 -2.73 7.79 -24.29
CA ASP A 46 -3.77 7.92 -23.27
C ASP A 46 -3.78 9.32 -22.59
N TRP A 47 -3.05 10.30 -23.13
CA TRP A 47 -2.88 11.62 -22.49
C TRP A 47 -4.22 12.33 -22.19
N ASP A 48 -5.17 12.34 -23.12
CA ASP A 48 -6.45 13.02 -22.90
C ASP A 48 -7.27 12.36 -21.79
N TYR A 49 -7.19 11.03 -21.67
CA TYR A 49 -7.82 10.29 -20.59
C TYR A 49 -7.15 10.59 -19.24
N LEU A 50 -5.81 10.56 -19.18
CA LEU A 50 -5.04 10.96 -18.01
C LEU A 50 -5.34 12.39 -17.58
N LYS A 51 -5.42 13.32 -18.54
CA LYS A 51 -5.77 14.71 -18.30
C LYS A 51 -7.17 14.85 -17.69
N MET A 52 -8.16 14.12 -18.21
CA MET A 52 -9.51 14.11 -17.64
C MET A 52 -9.54 13.54 -16.22
N ILE A 53 -8.82 12.46 -15.96
CA ILE A 53 -8.67 11.92 -14.60
C ILE A 53 -8.09 12.96 -13.64
N LEU A 54 -7.02 13.64 -14.03
CA LEU A 54 -6.36 14.66 -13.21
C LEU A 54 -7.24 15.88 -12.94
N ILE A 55 -8.08 16.27 -13.92
CA ILE A 55 -9.08 17.34 -13.76
C ILE A 55 -10.19 16.88 -12.82
N SER A 56 -10.74 15.68 -13.00
CA SER A 56 -11.79 15.14 -12.14
C SER A 56 -11.30 14.97 -10.70
N ALA A 57 -10.07 14.50 -10.52
CA ALA A 57 -9.43 14.40 -9.20
C ALA A 57 -9.29 15.79 -8.55
N ASN A 58 -8.90 16.81 -9.33
CA ASN A 58 -8.87 18.22 -8.91
C ASN A 58 -10.21 18.71 -8.38
N LEU A 59 -11.26 18.54 -9.19
CA LEU A 59 -12.59 19.06 -8.89
C LEU A 59 -13.23 18.37 -7.69
N SER A 60 -12.93 17.09 -7.51
CA SER A 60 -13.46 16.28 -6.40
C SER A 60 -12.60 16.37 -5.13
N GLY A 61 -11.51 17.14 -5.12
CA GLY A 61 -10.59 17.23 -3.98
C GLY A 61 -9.84 15.92 -3.69
N ILE A 62 -9.74 15.03 -4.68
CA ILE A 62 -9.12 13.72 -4.55
C ILE A 62 -7.62 13.86 -4.81
N PHE A 63 -6.89 14.23 -3.76
CA PHE A 63 -5.44 14.32 -3.81
C PHE A 63 -4.82 13.69 -2.59
N ILE A 64 -3.75 12.94 -2.83
CA ILE A 64 -2.88 12.50 -1.76
C ILE A 64 -1.52 13.09 -2.07
N GLU A 65 -1.20 14.16 -1.36
CA GLU A 65 0.13 14.74 -1.33
C GLU A 65 1.06 13.80 -0.56
N ALA A 66 2.09 13.30 -1.22
CA ALA A 66 3.13 12.50 -0.59
C ALA A 66 4.44 13.28 -0.62
N PRO A 67 5.04 13.63 0.53
CA PRO A 67 6.36 14.24 0.54
C PRO A 67 7.36 13.25 -0.08
N ASN A 68 8.12 13.71 -1.08
CA ASN A 68 9.18 12.96 -1.77
C ASN A 68 8.72 11.81 -2.70
N TYR A 69 7.76 12.06 -3.59
CA TYR A 69 7.32 11.13 -4.65
C TYR A 69 8.45 10.45 -5.44
N THR A 70 9.63 11.08 -5.54
CA THR A 70 10.80 10.48 -6.20
C THR A 70 11.16 9.12 -5.61
N TYR A 71 10.93 8.89 -4.31
CA TYR A 71 11.16 7.59 -3.65
C TYR A 71 9.98 6.62 -3.74
N LEU A 72 8.90 7.01 -4.40
CA LEU A 72 7.72 6.17 -4.63
C LEU A 72 7.64 5.74 -6.10
N GLN A 73 8.61 6.12 -6.93
CA GLN A 73 8.65 5.77 -8.34
C GLN A 73 8.76 4.26 -8.52
N TYR A 74 7.88 3.71 -9.34
CA TYR A 74 7.90 2.29 -9.67
C TYR A 74 9.16 1.91 -10.43
N GLY A 75 9.78 0.79 -10.05
CA GLY A 75 11.00 0.27 -10.66
C GLY A 75 12.29 0.92 -10.16
N ARG A 76 12.19 1.84 -9.18
CA ARG A 76 13.36 2.39 -8.51
C ARG A 76 13.88 1.39 -7.48
N GLU A 77 15.19 1.19 -7.46
CA GLU A 77 15.83 0.40 -6.41
C GLU A 77 15.88 1.17 -5.09
N HIS A 78 15.69 0.44 -4.00
CA HIS A 78 15.70 0.95 -2.64
C HIS A 78 16.64 0.09 -1.79
N PRO A 79 17.30 0.67 -0.76
CA PRO A 79 18.18 -0.09 0.12
C PRO A 79 17.47 -1.30 0.75
N SER A 80 18.15 -2.44 0.91
CA SER A 80 17.55 -3.61 1.54
C SER A 80 17.16 -3.36 2.99
N ILE A 81 16.23 -4.16 3.51
CA ILE A 81 15.95 -4.20 4.95
C ILE A 81 17.04 -5.08 5.58
N PRO A 82 17.75 -4.61 6.63
CA PRO A 82 18.79 -5.41 7.27
C PRO A 82 18.24 -6.73 7.83
N GLU A 83 18.99 -7.82 7.70
CA GLU A 83 18.57 -9.17 8.14
C GLU A 83 18.33 -9.27 9.65
N THR A 84 18.94 -8.38 10.43
CA THR A 84 18.78 -8.30 11.89
C THR A 84 17.40 -7.77 12.30
N VAL A 85 16.64 -7.21 11.37
CA VAL A 85 15.31 -6.64 11.62
C VAL A 85 14.24 -7.62 11.15
N GLU A 86 13.47 -8.16 12.08
CA GLU A 86 12.29 -8.95 11.72
C GLU A 86 11.21 -8.02 11.15
N PHE A 87 10.61 -8.37 10.02
CA PHE A 87 9.53 -7.56 9.48
C PHE A 87 8.39 -8.38 8.88
N MET A 88 7.23 -7.74 8.81
CA MET A 88 6.07 -8.23 8.09
C MET A 88 5.45 -7.12 7.25
N ASN A 89 5.10 -7.45 6.02
CA ASN A 89 4.31 -6.58 5.16
C ASN A 89 2.83 -6.79 5.46
N PHE A 90 2.13 -5.72 5.79
CA PHE A 90 0.68 -5.70 5.78
C PHE A 90 0.27 -5.05 4.46
N ALA A 91 -0.38 -5.83 3.60
CA ALA A 91 -0.87 -5.36 2.30
C ALA A 91 -2.39 -5.46 2.24
N SER A 92 -3.04 -4.53 1.56
CA SER A 92 -4.47 -4.56 1.30
C SER A 92 -4.79 -4.73 -0.18
N LEU A 93 -6.02 -5.17 -0.44
CA LEU A 93 -6.54 -5.33 -1.79
C LEU A 93 -8.03 -4.98 -1.78
N ILE A 94 -8.43 -4.06 -2.65
CA ILE A 94 -9.85 -3.82 -2.92
C ILE A 94 -10.39 -5.00 -3.74
N THR A 95 -11.38 -5.71 -3.19
CA THR A 95 -12.10 -6.79 -3.86
C THR A 95 -13.44 -6.29 -4.40
N ASN A 96 -13.93 -6.84 -5.51
CA ASN A 96 -15.19 -6.38 -6.14
C ASN A 96 -16.47 -6.78 -5.36
N THR A 97 -16.36 -7.30 -4.14
CA THR A 97 -17.52 -7.72 -3.32
C THR A 97 -18.08 -6.51 -2.56
N ASN A 98 -19.25 -6.05 -2.98
CA ASN A 98 -19.91 -4.83 -2.48
C ASN A 98 -20.11 -4.77 -0.96
N GLU A 99 -20.24 -5.90 -0.27
CA GLU A 99 -20.57 -5.92 1.17
C GLU A 99 -19.45 -5.39 2.08
N THR A 100 -18.20 -5.82 1.85
CA THR A 100 -17.05 -5.41 2.68
C THR A 100 -16.66 -3.95 2.41
N ILE A 101 -16.73 -3.53 1.14
CA ILE A 101 -16.48 -2.13 0.75
C ILE A 101 -17.49 -1.21 1.43
N VAL A 102 -18.79 -1.50 1.34
CA VAL A 102 -19.84 -0.66 1.95
C VAL A 102 -19.68 -0.61 3.47
N GLN A 103 -19.39 -1.74 4.13
CA GLN A 103 -19.19 -1.77 5.58
C GLN A 103 -17.93 -1.01 6.03
N ASN A 104 -16.88 -0.99 5.22
CA ASN A 104 -15.65 -0.25 5.53
C ASN A 104 -15.82 1.25 5.24
N ILE A 105 -16.40 1.64 4.11
CA ILE A 105 -16.79 3.03 3.77
C ILE A 105 -17.64 3.67 4.87
N LEU A 106 -18.56 2.90 5.48
CA LEU A 106 -19.40 3.38 6.57
C LEU A 106 -18.66 3.57 7.90
N LYS A 107 -17.48 2.94 8.06
CA LYS A 107 -16.66 3.00 9.27
C LYS A 107 -15.48 3.97 9.15
N THR A 108 -15.14 4.41 7.94
CA THR A 108 -14.06 5.35 7.63
C THR A 108 -14.62 6.63 7.00
N GLU A 109 -13.75 7.56 6.61
CA GLU A 109 -14.14 8.78 5.89
C GLU A 109 -14.64 8.43 4.47
N PRO A 110 -15.95 8.54 4.17
CA PRO A 110 -16.53 8.00 2.93
C PRO A 110 -15.92 8.61 1.66
N PHE A 111 -15.44 9.84 1.75
CA PHE A 111 -14.77 10.54 0.65
C PHE A 111 -13.41 9.93 0.29
N SER A 112 -12.68 9.43 1.28
CA SER A 112 -11.36 8.81 1.08
C SER A 112 -11.49 7.46 0.35
N SER A 113 -12.49 6.66 0.68
CA SER A 113 -12.72 5.36 0.05
C SER A 113 -13.24 5.47 -1.38
N VAL A 114 -14.13 6.44 -1.65
CA VAL A 114 -14.57 6.75 -3.03
C VAL A 114 -13.39 7.14 -3.91
N ALA A 115 -12.48 7.96 -3.39
CA ALA A 115 -11.23 8.29 -4.07
C ALA A 115 -10.38 7.04 -4.37
N MET A 116 -10.24 6.11 -3.41
CA MET A 116 -9.44 4.90 -3.59
C MET A 116 -10.05 3.96 -4.63
N ILE A 117 -11.38 3.80 -4.65
CA ILE A 117 -12.09 3.00 -5.67
C ILE A 117 -11.91 3.61 -7.07
N PHE A 118 -11.99 4.94 -7.16
CA PHE A 118 -11.72 5.66 -8.40
C PHE A 118 -10.30 5.40 -8.88
N LEU A 119 -9.30 5.54 -8.02
CA LEU A 119 -7.90 5.29 -8.38
C LEU A 119 -7.64 3.82 -8.76
N ASN A 120 -8.23 2.85 -8.06
CA ASN A 120 -8.16 1.44 -8.45
C ASN A 120 -8.71 1.20 -9.87
N SER A 121 -9.85 1.83 -10.18
CA SER A 121 -10.45 1.76 -11.51
C SER A 121 -9.54 2.37 -12.58
N VAL A 122 -8.94 3.53 -12.29
CA VAL A 122 -7.95 4.18 -13.16
C VAL A 122 -6.72 3.28 -13.38
N SER A 123 -6.22 2.61 -12.33
CA SER A 123 -5.10 1.67 -12.44
C SER A 123 -5.38 0.58 -13.46
N ARG A 124 -6.58 -0.02 -13.41
CA ARG A 124 -7.00 -1.09 -14.35
C ARG A 124 -7.10 -0.63 -15.80
N VAL A 125 -7.37 0.66 -16.05
CA VAL A 125 -7.43 1.20 -17.41
C VAL A 125 -6.04 1.56 -17.94
N LEU A 126 -5.21 2.18 -17.11
CA LEU A 126 -3.87 2.65 -17.50
C LEU A 126 -2.82 1.53 -17.53
N PHE A 127 -3.02 0.51 -16.70
CA PHE A 127 -2.13 -0.64 -16.55
C PHE A 127 -2.96 -1.94 -16.63
N PRO A 128 -3.57 -2.22 -17.81
CA PRO A 128 -4.59 -3.25 -17.96
C PRO A 128 -4.05 -4.68 -17.87
N GLU A 129 -2.74 -4.86 -18.04
CA GLU A 129 -2.08 -6.16 -17.95
C GLU A 129 -1.12 -6.21 -16.76
N GLY A 130 -1.14 -7.33 -16.03
CA GLY A 130 -0.16 -7.64 -15.00
C GLY A 130 -0.55 -7.28 -13.55
N GLU A 131 0.48 -7.05 -12.75
CA GLU A 131 0.46 -7.07 -11.28
C GLU A 131 -0.16 -5.81 -10.64
N PHE A 132 -0.49 -4.79 -11.45
CA PHE A 132 -1.05 -3.50 -11.00
C PHE A 132 -2.58 -3.47 -10.88
N THR A 133 -3.24 -4.46 -11.46
CA THR A 133 -4.71 -4.61 -11.42
C THR A 133 -5.22 -5.03 -10.03
N LYS A 134 -4.33 -5.56 -9.19
CA LYS A 134 -4.55 -5.86 -7.77
C LYS A 134 -3.88 -4.78 -6.93
N ASN A 135 -4.67 -3.88 -6.36
CA ASN A 135 -4.18 -2.77 -5.54
C ASN A 135 -5.22 -2.34 -4.50
N ASP A 136 -4.80 -1.51 -3.57
CA ASP A 136 -5.62 -0.92 -2.51
C ASP A 136 -6.16 0.49 -2.87
N GLY A 137 -6.08 0.88 -4.14
CA GLY A 137 -6.35 2.23 -4.63
C GLY A 137 -5.10 3.07 -4.86
N MET A 138 -3.98 2.76 -4.22
CA MET A 138 -2.73 3.55 -4.37
C MET A 138 -1.50 2.69 -4.66
N VAL A 139 -1.39 1.57 -3.98
CA VAL A 139 -0.21 0.73 -3.95
C VAL A 139 -0.55 -0.63 -4.56
N PRO A 140 0.18 -1.04 -5.62
CA PRO A 140 0.05 -2.38 -6.18
C PRO A 140 0.37 -3.44 -5.15
N LEU A 141 -0.37 -4.54 -5.14
CA LEU A 141 -0.19 -5.63 -4.20
C LEU A 141 1.25 -6.19 -4.26
N ILE A 142 1.81 -6.38 -5.47
CA ILE A 142 3.19 -6.83 -5.59
C ILE A 142 4.18 -5.88 -4.92
N SER A 143 3.90 -4.57 -4.96
CA SER A 143 4.76 -3.59 -4.33
C SER A 143 4.64 -3.62 -2.82
N ALA A 144 3.44 -3.81 -2.30
CA ALA A 144 3.20 -3.95 -0.87
C ALA A 144 3.77 -5.24 -0.28
N THR A 145 3.85 -6.33 -1.05
CA THR A 145 4.31 -7.64 -0.56
C THR A 145 5.77 -7.96 -0.86
N ALA A 146 6.50 -7.07 -1.54
CA ALA A 146 7.87 -7.33 -1.93
C ALA A 146 8.80 -7.59 -0.73
N PHE A 147 9.89 -8.32 -1.00
CA PHE A 147 11.02 -8.58 -0.09
C PHE A 147 10.77 -9.50 1.11
N GLY A 148 9.55 -9.95 1.42
CA GLY A 148 9.39 -10.84 2.58
C GLY A 148 7.99 -11.31 2.92
N LYS A 149 7.86 -11.76 4.18
CA LYS A 149 6.60 -12.30 4.73
C LYS A 149 5.52 -11.23 4.67
N SER A 150 4.34 -11.65 4.20
CA SER A 150 3.23 -10.73 3.96
C SER A 150 1.93 -11.29 4.52
N LYS A 151 1.11 -10.42 5.09
CA LYS A 151 -0.29 -10.66 5.44
C LYS A 151 -1.17 -9.78 4.55
N ILE A 152 -2.08 -10.41 3.83
CA ILE A 152 -2.96 -9.74 2.87
C ILE A 152 -4.35 -9.59 3.49
N PHE A 153 -4.88 -8.37 3.42
CA PHE A 153 -6.20 -8.01 3.94
C PHE A 153 -7.12 -7.63 2.77
N GLU A 154 -8.06 -8.52 2.48
CA GLU A 154 -9.02 -8.33 1.39
C GLU A 154 -10.17 -7.42 1.80
N GLY A 155 -10.64 -6.60 0.86
CA GLY A 155 -11.78 -5.70 1.05
C GLY A 155 -11.43 -4.37 1.73
N PHE A 156 -10.14 -4.05 1.88
CA PHE A 156 -9.67 -2.78 2.41
C PHE A 156 -9.06 -1.94 1.30
N ASP A 157 -9.42 -0.66 1.26
CA ASP A 157 -8.67 0.34 0.52
C ASP A 157 -7.52 0.93 1.36
N HIS A 158 -6.65 1.71 0.73
CA HIS A 158 -5.45 2.25 1.37
C HIS A 158 -5.76 3.12 2.61
N SER A 159 -6.89 3.83 2.61
CA SER A 159 -7.28 4.73 3.71
C SER A 159 -7.91 3.95 4.86
N ASP A 160 -8.78 2.99 4.54
CA ASP A 160 -9.40 2.10 5.53
C ASP A 160 -8.36 1.25 6.23
N PHE A 161 -7.37 0.81 5.46
CA PHE A 161 -6.34 -0.09 5.90
C PHE A 161 -5.47 0.47 7.03
N ILE A 162 -5.10 1.75 6.95
CA ILE A 162 -4.27 2.37 7.99
C ILE A 162 -5.07 2.73 9.25
N LEU A 163 -6.40 2.78 9.18
CA LEU A 163 -7.28 3.19 10.28
C LEU A 163 -8.03 2.04 10.96
N SER A 164 -7.97 0.82 10.42
CA SER A 164 -8.81 -0.29 10.89
C SER A 164 -8.28 -0.99 12.16
N ASP A 165 -9.16 -1.19 13.14
CA ASP A 165 -8.89 -1.95 14.36
C ASP A 165 -8.40 -3.39 14.10
N ILE A 166 -8.84 -4.00 13.00
CA ILE A 166 -8.39 -5.34 12.60
C ILE A 166 -6.89 -5.28 12.31
N ILE A 167 -6.43 -4.25 11.62
CA ILE A 167 -5.02 -4.08 11.27
C ILE A 167 -4.19 -3.80 12.51
N VAL A 168 -4.68 -2.94 13.41
CA VAL A 168 -4.04 -2.67 14.71
C VAL A 168 -3.91 -3.94 15.55
N LYS A 169 -4.97 -4.74 15.65
CA LYS A 169 -4.92 -6.01 16.39
C LYS A 169 -3.89 -6.98 15.82
N ASN A 170 -3.84 -7.12 14.49
CA ASN A 170 -2.84 -7.96 13.84
C ASN A 170 -1.42 -7.45 14.04
N ALA A 171 -1.24 -6.13 14.11
CA ALA A 171 0.05 -5.54 14.42
C ALA A 171 0.49 -5.87 15.84
N ILE A 172 -0.42 -5.75 16.82
CA ILE A 172 -0.17 -6.13 18.22
C ILE A 172 0.22 -7.60 18.30
N GLU A 173 -0.48 -8.51 17.61
CA GLU A 173 -0.15 -9.95 17.59
C GLU A 173 1.25 -10.24 17.00
N PHE A 174 1.70 -9.46 16.03
CA PHE A 174 3.05 -9.59 15.46
C PHE A 174 4.14 -9.10 16.44
N PHE A 175 3.91 -7.95 17.09
CA PHE A 175 4.86 -7.40 18.05
C PHE A 175 4.91 -8.20 19.36
N TYR A 176 3.75 -8.66 19.81
CA TYR A 176 3.55 -9.35 21.09
C TYR A 176 2.80 -10.68 20.87
N PRO A 177 3.45 -11.68 20.26
CA PRO A 177 2.83 -12.98 20.06
C PRO A 177 2.47 -13.58 21.42
N ILE A 178 1.18 -13.79 21.67
CA ILE A 178 0.72 -14.49 22.85
C ILE A 178 1.14 -15.96 22.66
N GLU A 179 2.03 -16.45 23.52
CA GLU A 179 2.39 -17.86 23.56
C GLU A 179 1.10 -18.67 23.76
N LYS A 180 0.70 -19.43 22.74
CA LYS A 180 -0.38 -20.40 22.91
C LYS A 180 0.18 -21.50 23.81
N PRO A 181 -0.50 -21.85 24.92
CA PRO A 181 -0.04 -22.96 25.75
C PRO A 181 0.09 -24.20 24.86
N GLU A 182 1.23 -24.88 24.94
CA GLU A 182 1.46 -26.14 24.25
C GLU A 182 0.28 -27.08 24.58
N LYS A 183 -0.32 -27.68 23.56
CA LYS A 183 -1.31 -28.73 23.77
C LYS A 183 -0.63 -29.87 24.50
N VAL A 184 -0.79 -29.95 25.81
CA VAL A 184 -0.41 -31.11 26.61
C VAL A 184 -1.30 -32.27 26.15
N SER A 185 -0.73 -33.12 25.29
CA SER A 185 -1.31 -34.40 24.90
C SER A 185 -1.23 -35.35 26.09
N TRP A 186 -2.26 -35.35 26.94
CA TRP A 186 -2.47 -36.44 27.87
C TRP A 186 -2.84 -37.70 27.07
N LYS A 187 -1.85 -38.56 26.82
CA LYS A 187 -2.11 -39.94 26.41
C LYS A 187 -2.64 -40.67 27.64
N ASN A 188 -3.93 -41.01 27.62
CA ASN A 188 -4.49 -42.06 28.48
C ASN A 188 -4.27 -43.41 27.81
#